data_AF-A0A521VD92-F1
#
_entry.id   AF-A0A521VD92-F1
#
_cell.length_a   1.000
_cell.length_b   1.000
_cell.length_c   1.000
_cell.angle_alpha   90.00
_cell.angle_beta   90.00
_cell.angle_gamma   90.00
#
_symmetry.space_group_name_H-M   'P 1'
#
loop_
_entity.id
_entity.type
_entity.pdbx_description
1 polymer ?
#
loop_
_entity_poly.entity_id
_entity_poly.type
_entity_poly.pdbx_seq_one_letter_code
_entity_poly.pdbx_strand_id
1 'polypeptide(L)'
;MTLQEFFDLLAANPFWILAFFILVPFTAWLAGNLGKGEGHLTPWKYLYSTLVYLSCVPGIFAVTLSIYLFIFERRPILQTDIYTQILPVLSMVGTLLLIRRNVDLKDVPGFEKISGLILVITATLALMWFIDRTHIWVISFLPFWQAVLIFIGLLLTVKWGWGKIFSNAKA
;
A
#
# COMPACT_ATOMS: atom_id res chain seq x y z
N MET A 1 -0.85 -16.88 -14.50
CA MET A 1 -1.46 -16.69 -13.18
C MET A 1 -2.38 -15.50 -13.22
N THR A 2 -3.66 -15.72 -12.95
CA THR A 2 -4.61 -14.62 -12.70
C THR A 2 -4.41 -14.05 -11.29
N LEU A 3 -4.90 -12.84 -11.02
CA LEU A 3 -4.88 -12.26 -9.65
C LEU A 3 -5.63 -13.17 -8.66
N GLN A 4 -6.69 -13.81 -9.15
CA GLN A 4 -7.47 -14.80 -8.40
C GLN A 4 -6.60 -15.99 -7.99
N GLU A 5 -5.90 -16.61 -8.95
CA GLU A 5 -5.00 -17.75 -8.67
C GLU A 5 -3.85 -17.40 -7.71
N PHE A 6 -3.35 -16.16 -7.75
CA PHE A 6 -2.35 -15.69 -6.79
C PHE A 6 -2.91 -15.60 -5.37
N PHE A 7 -4.13 -15.08 -5.22
CA PHE A 7 -4.80 -15.06 -3.93
C PHE A 7 -5.18 -16.47 -3.46
N ASP A 8 -5.60 -17.35 -4.36
CA ASP A 8 -5.93 -18.74 -4.01
C ASP A 8 -4.69 -19.50 -3.51
N LEU A 9 -3.51 -19.25 -4.10
CA LEU A 9 -2.24 -19.82 -3.64
C LEU A 9 -1.80 -19.26 -2.27
N LEU A 10 -2.05 -17.97 -2.02
CA LEU A 10 -1.81 -17.36 -0.70
C LEU A 10 -2.78 -17.91 0.35
N ALA A 11 -4.06 -18.02 0.00
CA ALA A 11 -5.11 -18.58 0.85
C ALA A 11 -4.91 -20.07 1.14
N ALA A 12 -4.18 -20.80 0.29
CA ALA A 12 -3.83 -22.21 0.52
C ALA A 12 -2.86 -22.41 1.71
N ASN A 13 -2.13 -21.37 2.13
CA ASN A 13 -1.25 -21.42 3.30
C ASN A 13 -1.51 -20.22 4.25
N PRO A 14 -2.70 -20.15 4.86
CA PRO A 14 -3.15 -18.97 5.60
C PRO A 14 -2.36 -18.75 6.89
N PHE A 15 -1.69 -19.80 7.40
CA PHE A 15 -0.87 -19.74 8.60
C PHE A 15 0.22 -18.66 8.53
N TRP A 16 0.97 -18.59 7.42
CA TRP A 16 2.07 -17.63 7.28
C TRP A 16 1.57 -16.19 7.18
N ILE A 17 0.44 -15.99 6.51
CA ILE A 17 -0.20 -14.69 6.35
C ILE A 17 -0.70 -14.18 7.70
N LEU A 18 -1.41 -15.04 8.43
CA LEU A 18 -1.89 -14.73 9.78
C LEU A 18 -0.73 -14.47 10.74
N ALA A 19 0.28 -15.34 10.76
CA ALA A 19 1.44 -15.18 11.61
C ALA A 19 2.13 -13.84 11.36
N PHE A 20 2.37 -13.48 10.09
CA PHE A 20 2.94 -12.19 9.72
C PHE A 20 2.08 -11.02 10.21
N PHE A 21 0.79 -10.98 9.86
CA PHE A 21 -0.08 -9.84 10.21
C PHE A 21 -0.42 -9.74 11.71
N ILE A 22 -0.22 -10.80 12.49
CA ILE A 22 -0.32 -10.78 13.95
C ILE A 22 1.01 -10.34 14.58
N LEU A 23 2.13 -10.82 14.07
CA LEU A 23 3.46 -10.56 14.64
C LEU A 23 3.84 -9.08 14.52
N VAL A 24 3.40 -8.40 13.47
CA VAL A 24 3.68 -6.96 13.26
C VAL A 24 3.06 -6.05 14.33
N PRO A 25 1.74 -6.07 14.58
CA PRO A 25 1.16 -5.31 15.68
C PRO A 25 1.64 -5.82 17.04
N PHE A 26 1.90 -7.13 17.19
CA PHE A 26 2.45 -7.68 18.43
C PHE A 26 3.85 -7.12 18.75
N THR A 27 4.73 -7.03 17.76
CA THR A 27 6.06 -6.43 17.92
C THR A 27 5.97 -4.92 18.15
N ALA A 28 5.03 -4.21 17.52
CA ALA A 28 4.77 -2.81 17.83
C ALA A 28 4.33 -2.61 19.29
N TRP A 29 3.46 -3.49 19.79
CA TRP A 29 3.02 -3.48 21.18
C TRP A 29 4.16 -3.77 22.16
N LEU A 30 4.98 -4.80 21.90
CA LEU A 30 6.16 -5.10 22.71
C LEU A 30 7.17 -3.95 22.70
N ALA A 31 7.47 -3.38 21.54
CA ALA A 31 8.39 -2.25 21.42
C ALA A 31 7.89 -1.03 22.20
N GLY A 32 6.57 -0.77 22.20
CA GLY A 32 5.98 0.29 23.03
C GLY A 32 6.17 0.07 24.53
N ASN A 33 5.92 -1.15 25.01
CA ASN A 33 6.07 -1.48 26.42
C ASN A 33 7.52 -1.50 26.90
N LEU A 34 8.46 -1.89 26.03
CA LEU A 34 9.90 -1.94 26.35
C LEU A 34 10.58 -0.58 26.20
N GLY A 35 10.18 0.22 25.20
CA GLY A 35 10.77 1.53 24.92
C GLY A 35 10.27 2.66 25.82
N LYS A 36 9.12 2.52 26.51
CA LYS A 36 8.54 3.45 27.51
C LYS A 36 8.81 4.95 27.27
N GLY A 37 8.53 5.44 26.05
CA GLY A 37 8.67 6.86 25.70
C GLY A 37 9.97 7.23 24.97
N GLU A 38 10.95 6.33 24.88
CA GLU A 38 12.16 6.51 24.07
C GLU A 38 11.96 6.14 22.58
N GLY A 39 10.72 6.04 22.12
CA GLY A 39 10.43 5.55 20.79
C GLY A 39 10.94 6.43 19.64
N HIS A 40 11.23 7.71 19.93
CA HIS A 40 11.88 8.64 19.00
C HIS A 40 13.42 8.48 18.97
N LEU A 41 14.00 7.72 19.89
CA LEU A 41 15.45 7.46 19.98
C LEU A 41 15.84 6.19 19.21
N THR A 42 17.12 6.10 18.87
CA THR A 42 17.71 4.86 18.37
C THR A 42 17.82 3.83 19.50
N PRO A 43 17.48 2.55 19.28
CA PRO A 43 17.15 1.90 18.00
C PRO A 43 15.64 1.89 17.65
N TRP A 44 14.77 2.27 18.58
CA TRP A 44 13.31 2.15 18.46
C TRP A 44 12.73 2.88 17.24
N LYS A 45 13.26 4.06 16.92
CA LYS A 45 12.89 4.84 15.74
C LYS A 45 12.98 4.06 14.43
N TYR A 46 14.02 3.24 14.26
CA TYR A 46 14.21 2.41 13.06
C TYR A 46 13.35 1.16 13.07
N LEU A 47 13.13 0.58 14.26
CA LEU A 47 12.19 -0.54 14.43
C LEU A 47 10.77 -0.10 14.05
N TYR A 48 10.30 1.06 14.55
CA TYR A 48 9.00 1.60 14.19
C TYR A 48 8.89 1.95 12.71
N SER A 49 9.93 2.52 12.11
CA SER A 49 9.96 2.75 10.66
C SER A 49 9.75 1.44 9.89
N THR A 50 10.47 0.39 10.27
CA THR A 50 10.34 -0.94 9.64
C THR A 50 8.93 -1.49 9.77
N LEU A 51 8.35 -1.47 10.98
CA LEU A 51 6.99 -1.97 11.22
C LEU A 51 5.92 -1.16 10.46
N VAL A 52 6.11 0.16 10.36
CA VAL A 52 5.24 1.04 9.58
C VAL A 52 5.27 0.64 8.10
N TYR A 53 6.43 0.53 7.48
CA TYR A 53 6.51 0.11 6.07
C TYR A 53 5.93 -1.29 5.83
N LEU A 54 6.25 -2.21 6.72
CA LEU A 54 5.92 -3.63 6.59
C LEU A 54 4.40 -3.87 6.77
N SER A 55 3.71 -3.03 7.54
CA SER A 55 2.24 -3.04 7.64
C SER A 55 1.53 -2.16 6.61
N CYS A 56 2.05 -0.97 6.32
CA CYS A 56 1.40 -0.02 5.42
C CYS A 56 1.45 -0.43 3.96
N VAL A 57 2.56 -1.01 3.46
CA VAL A 57 2.66 -1.42 2.06
C VAL A 57 1.57 -2.45 1.69
N PRO A 58 1.42 -3.58 2.41
CA PRO A 58 0.34 -4.53 2.11
C PRO A 58 -1.05 -3.97 2.43
N GLY A 59 -1.19 -3.14 3.49
CA GLY A 59 -2.47 -2.51 3.84
C GLY A 59 -2.98 -1.54 2.77
N ILE A 60 -2.12 -0.63 2.29
CA ILE A 60 -2.45 0.31 1.22
C ILE A 60 -2.76 -0.42 -0.08
N PHE A 61 -1.98 -1.47 -0.41
CA PHE A 61 -2.24 -2.28 -1.58
C PHE A 61 -3.63 -2.94 -1.51
N ALA A 62 -3.98 -3.54 -0.38
CA ALA A 62 -5.31 -4.12 -0.14
C ALA A 62 -6.43 -3.09 -0.32
N VAL A 63 -6.33 -1.91 0.32
CA VAL A 63 -7.34 -0.84 0.18
C VAL A 63 -7.48 -0.39 -1.28
N THR A 64 -6.35 -0.16 -1.96
CA THR A 64 -6.33 0.32 -3.34
C THR A 64 -7.02 -0.69 -4.26
N LEU A 65 -6.71 -1.97 -4.10
CA LEU A 65 -7.30 -3.03 -4.89
C LEU A 65 -8.80 -3.17 -4.60
N SER A 66 -9.22 -3.13 -3.34
CA SER A 66 -10.65 -3.17 -2.99
C SER A 66 -11.43 -2.01 -3.61
N ILE A 67 -10.88 -0.78 -3.57
CA ILE A 67 -11.50 0.39 -4.20
C ILE A 67 -11.59 0.20 -5.72
N TYR A 68 -10.51 -0.27 -6.36
CA TYR A 68 -10.48 -0.51 -7.80
C TYR A 68 -11.54 -1.55 -8.23
N LEU A 69 -11.56 -2.71 -7.58
CA LEU A 69 -12.51 -3.79 -7.88
C LEU A 69 -13.96 -3.35 -7.65
N PHE A 70 -14.19 -2.53 -6.62
CA PHE A 70 -15.52 -2.02 -6.32
C PHE A 70 -16.00 -0.99 -7.35
N ILE A 71 -15.15 -0.02 -7.70
CA ILE A 71 -15.50 1.09 -8.59
C ILE A 71 -15.62 0.63 -10.05
N PHE A 72 -14.62 -0.10 -10.56
CA PHE A 72 -14.50 -0.40 -11.99
C PHE A 72 -15.06 -1.77 -12.35
N GLU A 73 -14.83 -2.80 -11.52
CA GLU A 73 -15.35 -4.16 -11.78
C GLU A 73 -16.72 -4.42 -11.15
N ARG A 74 -17.24 -3.50 -10.32
CA ARG A 74 -18.51 -3.63 -9.57
C ARG A 74 -18.61 -4.94 -8.78
N ARG A 75 -17.46 -5.49 -8.37
CA ARG A 75 -17.42 -6.70 -7.55
C ARG A 75 -17.94 -6.36 -6.15
N PRO A 76 -18.85 -7.18 -5.57
CA PRO A 76 -19.30 -6.95 -4.21
C PRO A 76 -18.13 -7.14 -3.23
N ILE A 77 -17.93 -6.14 -2.35
CA ILE A 77 -16.90 -6.15 -1.29
C ILE A 77 -17.08 -7.33 -0.31
N LEU A 78 -18.28 -7.93 -0.29
CA LEU A 78 -18.58 -9.08 0.56
C LEU A 78 -18.01 -10.41 0.03
N GLN A 79 -17.69 -10.50 -1.26
CA GLN A 79 -17.08 -11.69 -1.86
C GLN A 79 -15.55 -11.66 -1.78
N THR A 80 -14.99 -10.65 -1.11
CA THR A 80 -13.53 -10.47 -1.11
C THR A 80 -12.87 -11.21 0.03
N ASP A 81 -11.71 -11.77 -0.29
CA ASP A 81 -10.99 -12.67 0.61
C ASP A 81 -10.54 -11.93 1.87
N ILE A 82 -10.97 -12.45 3.02
CA ILE A 82 -10.69 -11.89 4.34
C ILE A 82 -9.18 -11.80 4.59
N TYR A 83 -8.40 -12.79 4.13
CA TYR A 83 -6.98 -12.89 4.39
C TYR A 83 -6.14 -11.92 3.56
N THR A 84 -6.58 -11.61 2.34
CA THR A 84 -5.77 -10.80 1.41
C THR A 84 -6.21 -9.35 1.36
N GLN A 85 -7.44 -9.04 1.78
CA GLN A 85 -7.95 -7.67 1.77
C GLN A 85 -8.26 -7.11 3.15
N ILE A 86 -8.99 -7.84 3.98
CA ILE A 86 -9.43 -7.30 5.29
C ILE A 86 -8.29 -7.35 6.30
N LEU A 87 -7.60 -8.49 6.39
CA LEU A 87 -6.55 -8.73 7.38
C LEU A 87 -5.37 -7.74 7.27
N PRO A 88 -4.83 -7.39 6.08
CA PRO A 88 -3.75 -6.41 5.97
C PRO A 88 -4.17 -5.02 6.45
N VAL A 89 -5.42 -4.63 6.18
CA VAL A 89 -5.96 -3.32 6.59
C VAL A 89 -6.12 -3.24 8.10
N LEU A 90 -6.69 -4.28 8.72
CA LEU A 90 -6.82 -4.37 10.18
C LEU A 90 -5.45 -4.37 10.87
N SER A 91 -4.49 -5.14 10.35
CA SER A 91 -3.13 -5.19 10.89
C SER A 91 -2.41 -3.85 10.76
N MET A 92 -2.54 -3.17 9.61
CA MET A 92 -2.02 -1.81 9.41
C MET A 92 -2.60 -0.82 10.41
N VAL A 93 -3.92 -0.76 10.55
CA VAL A 93 -4.57 0.16 11.48
C VAL A 93 -4.16 -0.14 12.92
N GLY A 94 -4.16 -1.42 13.33
CA GLY A 94 -3.73 -1.83 14.66
C GLY A 94 -2.27 -1.44 14.96
N THR A 95 -1.37 -1.70 14.01
CA THR A 95 0.05 -1.37 14.13
C THR A 95 0.26 0.15 14.26
N LEU A 96 -0.37 0.95 13.40
CA LEU A 96 -0.25 2.41 13.45
C LEU A 96 -0.80 3.00 14.75
N LEU A 97 -1.93 2.49 15.26
CA LEU A 97 -2.51 2.95 16.53
C LEU A 97 -1.58 2.64 17.72
N LEU A 98 -0.93 1.48 17.72
CA LEU A 98 0.03 1.10 18.76
C LEU A 98 1.30 1.96 18.72
N ILE A 99 1.81 2.24 17.52
CA ILE A 99 2.99 3.10 17.35
C ILE A 99 2.68 4.54 17.74
N ARG A 100 1.53 5.08 17.29
CA ARG A 100 1.10 6.45 17.59
C ARG A 100 0.92 6.72 19.09
N ARG A 101 0.64 5.69 19.89
CA ARG A 101 0.59 5.80 21.36
C ARG A 101 1.95 6.09 22.00
N ASN A 102 3.04 5.73 21.34
CA ASN A 102 4.41 5.83 21.88
C ASN A 102 5.24 6.93 21.22
N VAL A 103 4.99 7.22 19.94
CA VAL A 103 5.78 8.17 19.13
C VAL A 103 4.85 8.95 18.21
N ASP A 104 5.13 10.23 17.96
CA ASP A 104 4.46 10.95 16.88
C ASP A 104 4.85 10.30 15.53
N LEU A 105 3.85 9.98 14.70
CA LEU A 105 4.08 9.37 13.40
C LEU A 105 4.94 10.26 12.49
N LYS A 106 4.96 11.57 12.72
CA LYS A 106 5.83 12.52 12.02
C LYS A 106 7.31 12.29 12.31
N ASP A 107 7.65 11.79 13.49
CA ASP A 107 9.03 11.51 13.89
C ASP A 107 9.56 10.19 13.35
N VAL A 108 8.66 9.35 12.80
CA VAL A 108 9.00 8.05 12.21
C VAL A 108 9.62 8.26 10.82
N PRO A 109 10.88 7.81 10.59
CA PRO A 109 11.54 7.94 9.30
C PRO A 109 10.71 7.36 8.18
N GLY A 110 10.48 8.17 7.15
CA GLY A 110 9.81 7.72 5.94
C GLY A 110 8.28 7.66 6.01
N PHE A 111 7.64 8.07 7.11
CA PHE A 111 6.18 8.18 7.19
C PHE A 111 5.63 9.15 6.13
N GLU A 112 6.33 10.26 5.86
CA GLU A 112 5.97 11.20 4.80
C GLU A 112 5.90 10.56 3.41
N LYS A 113 6.79 9.60 3.11
CA LYS A 113 6.77 8.88 1.82
C LYS A 113 5.52 8.03 1.67
N ILE A 114 5.04 7.43 2.76
CA ILE A 114 3.81 6.63 2.77
C ILE A 114 2.58 7.54 2.58
N SER A 115 2.54 8.68 3.27
CA SER A 115 1.51 9.68 3.07
C SER A 115 1.48 10.18 1.62
N GLY A 116 2.65 10.50 1.04
CA GLY A 116 2.79 10.89 -0.36
C GLY A 116 2.33 9.79 -1.32
N LEU A 117 2.65 8.51 -1.03
CA LEU A 117 2.18 7.38 -1.82
C LEU A 117 0.65 7.30 -1.81
N ILE A 118 0.01 7.40 -0.63
CA ILE A 118 -1.46 7.38 -0.51
C ILE A 118 -2.05 8.52 -1.35
N LEU A 119 -1.50 9.73 -1.25
CA LEU A 119 -1.98 10.88 -2.02
C LEU A 119 -1.92 10.63 -3.53
N VAL A 120 -0.80 10.11 -4.04
CA VAL A 120 -0.64 9.80 -5.47
C VAL A 120 -1.63 8.72 -5.91
N ILE A 121 -1.79 7.66 -5.11
CA ILE A 121 -2.75 6.58 -5.39
C ILE A 121 -4.17 7.13 -5.41
N THR A 122 -4.57 7.89 -4.40
CA THR A 122 -5.91 8.48 -4.32
C THR A 122 -6.17 9.44 -5.48
N ALA A 123 -5.21 10.30 -5.82
CA ALA A 123 -5.33 11.19 -6.96
C ALA A 123 -5.47 10.42 -8.29
N THR A 124 -4.69 9.35 -8.45
CA THR A 124 -4.76 8.47 -9.64
C THR A 124 -6.12 7.78 -9.74
N LEU A 125 -6.60 7.19 -8.64
CA LEU A 125 -7.92 6.55 -8.60
C LEU A 125 -9.05 7.55 -8.85
N ALA A 126 -8.98 8.75 -8.27
CA ALA A 126 -9.97 9.80 -8.50
C ALA A 126 -9.99 10.25 -9.98
N LEU A 127 -8.82 10.39 -10.60
CA LEU A 127 -8.70 10.72 -12.01
C LEU A 127 -9.26 9.60 -12.90
N MET A 128 -8.88 8.34 -12.63
CA MET A 128 -9.42 7.18 -13.35
C MET A 128 -10.94 7.09 -13.21
N TRP A 129 -11.48 7.32 -12.01
CA TRP A 129 -12.91 7.33 -11.75
C TRP A 129 -13.63 8.45 -12.52
N PHE A 130 -13.02 9.65 -12.57
CA PHE A 130 -13.55 10.76 -13.37
C PHE A 130 -13.61 10.40 -14.86
N ILE A 131 -12.54 9.81 -15.41
CA ILE A 131 -12.50 9.36 -16.81
C ILE A 131 -13.59 8.32 -17.08
N ASP A 132 -13.66 7.26 -16.26
CA ASP A 132 -14.66 6.19 -16.40
C ASP A 132 -16.08 6.75 -16.38
N ARG A 133 -16.37 7.70 -15.48
CA ARG A 133 -17.68 8.35 -15.40
C ARG A 133 -18.01 9.24 -16.59
N THR A 134 -17.00 9.82 -17.27
CA THR A 134 -17.21 10.68 -18.45
C THR A 134 -17.38 9.92 -19.76
N HIS A 135 -17.29 8.58 -19.77
CA HIS A 135 -17.46 7.74 -20.97
C HIS A 135 -16.57 8.14 -22.16
N ILE A 136 -15.46 8.84 -21.92
CA ILE A 136 -14.46 9.14 -22.95
C ILE A 136 -13.66 7.86 -23.20
N TRP A 137 -14.15 7.04 -24.12
CA TRP A 137 -13.54 5.81 -24.65
C TRP A 137 -13.16 4.75 -23.60
N VAL A 138 -14.17 3.99 -23.21
CA VAL A 138 -14.04 2.75 -22.43
C VAL A 138 -13.49 1.64 -23.34
N ILE A 139 -12.17 1.45 -23.35
CA ILE A 139 -11.57 0.17 -23.76
C ILE A 139 -11.77 -0.79 -22.58
N SER A 140 -12.94 -1.41 -22.57
CA SER A 140 -13.51 -2.18 -21.45
C SER A 140 -12.83 -3.53 -21.14
N PHE A 141 -11.65 -3.81 -21.69
CA PHE A 141 -10.94 -5.08 -21.50
C PHE A 141 -9.42 -4.87 -21.51
N LEU A 142 -8.86 -4.34 -20.42
CA LEU A 142 -7.41 -4.35 -20.20
C LEU A 142 -7.08 -5.42 -19.14
N PRO A 143 -6.70 -6.65 -19.52
CA PRO A 143 -6.19 -7.64 -18.58
C PRO A 143 -5.04 -7.09 -17.72
N PHE A 144 -4.99 -7.52 -16.46
CA PHE A 144 -4.07 -7.03 -15.42
C PHE A 144 -2.60 -6.87 -15.87
N TRP A 145 -2.10 -7.80 -16.69
CA TRP A 145 -0.74 -7.73 -17.24
C TRP A 145 -0.50 -6.47 -18.10
N GLN A 146 -1.50 -6.02 -18.84
CA GLN A 146 -1.43 -4.82 -19.66
C GLN A 146 -1.44 -3.56 -18.78
N ALA A 147 -2.21 -3.54 -17.69
CA ALA A 147 -2.17 -2.44 -16.72
C ALA A 147 -0.79 -2.33 -16.04
N VAL A 148 -0.19 -3.46 -15.65
CA VAL A 148 1.18 -3.50 -15.10
C VAL A 148 2.22 -3.05 -16.12
N LEU A 149 2.11 -3.47 -17.39
CA LEU A 149 2.98 -3.01 -18.47
C LEU A 149 2.85 -1.51 -18.73
N ILE A 150 1.63 -0.96 -18.71
CA ILE A 150 1.39 0.47 -18.86
C ILE A 150 2.03 1.22 -17.69
N PHE A 151 1.85 0.75 -16.46
CA PHE A 151 2.44 1.35 -15.26
C PHE A 151 3.99 1.34 -15.30
N ILE A 152 4.59 0.22 -15.67
CA ILE A 152 6.05 0.11 -15.87
C ILE A 152 6.51 1.03 -16.99
N GLY A 153 5.78 1.07 -18.11
CA GLY A 153 6.06 1.96 -19.23
C GLY A 153 6.03 3.43 -18.82
N LEU A 154 5.05 3.82 -18.01
CA LEU A 154 4.90 5.18 -17.47
C LEU A 154 6.03 5.53 -16.49
N LEU A 155 6.43 4.60 -15.63
CA LEU A 155 7.60 4.79 -14.75
C LEU A 155 8.91 4.93 -15.55
N LEU A 156 9.07 4.17 -16.63
CA LEU A 156 10.25 4.26 -17.49
C LEU A 156 10.28 5.55 -18.30
N THR A 157 9.15 6.00 -18.85
CA THR A 157 9.09 7.28 -19.57
C THR A 157 9.28 8.46 -18.64
N VAL A 158 8.78 8.41 -17.40
CA VAL A 158 9.05 9.42 -16.38
C VAL A 158 10.53 9.41 -15.98
N LYS A 159 11.13 8.23 -15.77
CA LYS A 159 12.56 8.08 -15.46
C LYS A 159 13.46 8.63 -16.58
N TRP A 160 13.12 8.36 -17.85
CA TRP A 160 13.87 8.86 -19.00
C TRP A 160 13.57 10.33 -19.33
N GLY A 161 12.34 10.76 -19.13
CA GLY A 161 11.90 12.16 -19.28
C GLY A 161 12.59 13.08 -18.29
N TRP A 162 12.75 12.64 -17.04
CA TRP A 162 13.54 13.37 -16.03
C TRP A 162 15.00 13.55 -16.47
N GLY A 163 15.60 12.51 -17.08
CA GLY A 163 16.96 12.58 -17.63
C GLY A 163 17.11 13.60 -18.76
N LYS A 164 16.10 13.74 -19.62
CA LYS A 164 16.13 14.70 -20.75
C LYS A 164 15.85 16.14 -20.32
N ILE A 165 14.94 16.34 -19.38
CA ILE A 165 14.55 17.69 -18.91
C ILE A 165 15.65 18.28 -18.02
N PHE A 166 16.33 17.48 -17.19
CA PHE A 166 17.43 17.98 -16.35
C PHE A 166 18.79 18.01 -17.06
N SER A 167 18.95 17.35 -18.21
CA SER A 167 20.16 17.49 -19.04
C SER A 167 20.15 18.76 -19.91
N ASN A 168 18.97 19.29 -20.29
CA ASN A 168 18.86 20.53 -21.07
C ASN A 168 18.85 21.82 -20.21
N ALA A 169 18.89 21.70 -18.88
CA ALA A 169 19.07 22.84 -17.97
C ALA A 169 20.55 23.14 -17.67
N LYS A 170 21.48 22.44 -18.34
CA LYS A 170 22.92 22.72 -18.36
C LYS A 170 23.42 22.77 -19.81
N ALA A 171 22.97 23.78 -20.56
CA ALA A 171 23.62 24.25 -21.77
C ALA A 171 23.47 25.77 -21.82
#